data_AF-A0A1B0DIW5-F1
#
_entry.id   AF-A0A1B0DIW5-F1
#
_cell.length_a   1.000
_cell.length_b   1.000
_cell.length_c   1.000
_cell.angle_alpha   90.00
_cell.angle_beta   90.00
_cell.angle_gamma   90.00
#
_symmetry.space_group_name_H-M   'P 1'
#
loop_
_entity.id
_entity.type
_entity.pdbx_description
1 polymer ?
#
loop_
_entity_poly.entity_id
_entity_poly.type
_entity_poly.pdbx_seq_one_letter_code
_entity_poly.pdbx_strand_id
1 'polypeptide(L)'
;MGEKAMRYVKQNLLAILTVAGVVAGIVLGIILHATSSGAWTSRNVMYMQYIGDLFLQMLRGLVLPLIISALVAAVSSMDLSMSGRIGGLAVAYYLLTTILAIALGVILAITIKPGVNHSVEGEVEEVISRNVTTADTLMDLIRNLFPPNYVQVI
;
A
#
# COMPACT_ATOMS: atom_id res chain seq x y z
N MET A 1 -9.91 40.35 6.25
CA MET A 1 -9.61 39.23 5.31
C MET A 1 -8.95 38.03 6.00
N GLY A 2 -8.23 38.18 7.12
CA GLY A 2 -7.55 37.07 7.81
C GLY A 2 -8.43 36.03 8.52
N GLU A 3 -9.59 36.40 9.08
CA GLU A 3 -10.43 35.46 9.85
C GLU A 3 -11.04 34.33 9.00
N LYS A 4 -11.47 34.65 7.76
CA LYS A 4 -12.00 33.63 6.85
C LYS A 4 -10.91 32.62 6.46
N ALA A 5 -9.71 33.11 6.13
CA ALA A 5 -8.56 32.27 5.81
C ALA A 5 -8.16 31.36 6.99
N MET A 6 -8.11 31.91 8.20
CA MET A 6 -7.81 31.13 9.41
C MET A 6 -8.87 30.04 9.67
N ARG A 7 -10.15 30.32 9.40
CA ARG A 7 -11.23 29.33 9.55
C ARG A 7 -11.12 28.20 8.52
N TYR A 8 -10.79 28.51 7.26
CA TYR A 8 -10.55 27.51 6.23
C TYR A 8 -9.34 26.62 6.54
N VAL A 9 -8.26 27.21 7.05
CA VAL A 9 -7.05 26.47 7.46
C VAL A 9 -7.35 25.54 8.63
N LYS A 10 -8.12 25.99 9.63
CA LYS A 10 -8.53 25.11 10.74
C LYS A 10 -9.44 23.96 10.30
N GLN A 11 -10.31 24.18 9.31
CA GLN A 11 -11.18 23.13 8.77
C GLN A 11 -10.43 22.06 7.98
N ASN A 12 -9.37 22.44 7.26
CA ASN A 12 -8.57 21.52 6.43
C ASN A 12 -7.17 21.28 7.00
N LEU A 13 -7.00 21.49 8.31
CA LEU A 13 -5.68 21.53 8.94
C LEU A 13 -4.91 20.23 8.72
N LEU A 14 -5.58 19.09 8.88
CA LEU A 14 -4.98 17.77 8.71
C LEU A 14 -4.49 17.55 7.27
N ALA A 15 -5.32 17.87 6.27
CA ALA A 15 -4.96 17.69 4.87
C ALA A 15 -3.82 18.62 4.44
N ILE A 16 -3.84 19.88 4.91
CA ILE A 16 -2.75 20.83 4.63
C ILE A 16 -1.46 20.34 5.31
N LEU A 17 -1.54 19.82 6.52
CA LEU A 17 -0.38 19.33 7.27
C LEU A 17 0.22 18.07 6.65
N THR A 18 -0.58 17.13 6.14
CA THR A 18 -0.06 15.93 5.46
C THR A 18 0.62 16.28 4.15
N VAL A 19 0.02 17.14 3.33
CA VAL A 19 0.62 17.60 2.08
C VAL A 19 1.90 18.38 2.35
N ALA A 20 1.89 19.30 3.32
CA ALA A 20 3.09 20.04 3.73
C ALA A 20 4.18 19.09 4.26
N GLY A 21 3.82 18.07 5.04
CA GLY A 21 4.75 17.06 5.54
C GLY A 21 5.40 16.24 4.43
N VAL A 22 4.63 15.80 3.42
CA VAL A 22 5.16 15.09 2.25
C VAL A 22 6.12 15.98 1.46
N VAL A 23 5.72 17.21 1.17
CA VAL A 23 6.56 18.16 0.42
C VAL A 23 7.85 18.46 1.20
N ALA A 24 7.75 18.73 2.50
CA ALA A 24 8.91 18.96 3.35
C ALA A 24 9.83 17.73 3.40
N GLY A 25 9.28 16.53 3.51
CA GLY A 25 10.05 15.28 3.49
C GLY A 25 10.81 15.06 2.18
N ILE A 26 10.16 15.31 1.03
CA ILE A 26 10.80 15.22 -0.29
C ILE A 26 11.92 16.27 -0.41
N VAL A 27 11.65 17.52 -0.04
CA VAL A 27 12.64 18.61 -0.12
C VAL A 27 13.84 18.31 0.77
N LEU A 28 13.61 17.89 2.02
CA LEU A 28 14.68 17.48 2.93
C LEU A 28 15.47 16.31 2.35
N GLY A 29 14.80 15.28 1.82
CA GLY A 29 15.45 14.14 1.18
C GLY A 29 16.37 14.53 0.02
N ILE A 30 15.91 15.44 -0.86
CA ILE A 30 16.70 15.96 -1.99
C ILE A 30 17.89 16.78 -1.50
N ILE A 31 17.70 17.69 -0.53
CA ILE A 31 18.79 18.52 0.02
C ILE A 31 19.85 17.65 0.69
N LEU A 32 19.43 16.68 1.49
CA LEU A 32 20.32 15.72 2.13
C LEU A 32 21.11 14.94 1.06
N HIS A 33 20.42 14.43 0.04
CA HIS A 33 21.07 13.70 -1.06
C HIS A 33 22.09 14.57 -1.82
N ALA A 34 21.75 15.82 -2.12
CA ALA A 34 22.61 16.74 -2.88
C ALA A 34 23.81 17.27 -2.08
N THR A 35 23.69 17.37 -0.75
CA THR A 35 24.77 17.87 0.13
C THR A 35 25.78 16.76 0.48
N SER A 36 25.37 15.49 0.41
CA SER A 36 26.26 14.35 0.67
C SER A 36 27.21 14.13 -0.50
N SER A 37 28.47 14.53 -0.31
CA SER A 37 29.56 14.42 -1.29
C SER A 37 30.21 13.01 -1.34
N GLY A 38 29.67 12.03 -0.59
CA GLY A 38 30.21 10.68 -0.46
C GLY A 38 29.13 9.66 -0.12
N ALA A 39 29.46 8.37 -0.30
CA ALA A 39 28.54 7.25 -0.05
C ALA A 39 28.01 7.31 1.39
N TRP A 40 26.68 7.32 1.51
CA TRP A 40 26.02 7.35 2.82
C TRP A 40 26.43 6.12 3.63
N THR A 41 26.97 6.33 4.82
CA THR A 41 27.19 5.21 5.76
C THR A 41 25.83 4.59 6.08
N SER A 42 25.69 3.28 5.88
CA SER A 42 24.46 2.48 6.09
C SER A 42 23.73 2.80 7.41
N ARG A 43 24.49 3.15 8.45
CA ARG A 43 23.97 3.55 9.77
C ARG A 43 23.13 4.85 9.76
N ASN A 44 23.47 5.86 8.96
CA ASN A 44 22.72 7.12 8.93
C ASN A 44 21.38 6.96 8.20
N VAL A 45 21.35 6.13 7.15
CA VAL A 45 20.12 5.77 6.44
C VAL A 45 19.19 4.99 7.37
N MET A 46 19.74 4.06 8.17
CA MET A 46 18.96 3.30 9.14
C MET A 46 18.24 4.19 10.16
N TYR A 47 18.91 5.22 10.70
CA TYR A 47 18.27 6.14 11.65
C TYR A 47 17.13 6.95 11.02
N MET A 48 17.28 7.38 9.76
CA MET A 48 16.22 8.10 9.05
C MET A 48 15.05 7.18 8.68
N GLN A 49 15.31 5.93 8.32
CA GLN A 49 14.25 4.97 8.00
C GLN A 49 13.49 4.51 9.25
N TYR A 50 14.18 4.39 10.39
CA TYR A 50 13.61 3.87 11.64
C TYR A 50 12.33 4.59 12.08
N ILE A 51 12.28 5.92 11.97
CA ILE A 51 11.08 6.67 12.34
C ILE A 51 9.90 6.37 11.39
N GLY A 52 10.17 6.16 10.11
CA GLY A 52 9.18 5.77 9.12
C GLY A 52 8.67 4.35 9.34
N ASP A 53 9.59 3.41 9.60
CA ASP A 53 9.25 2.02 9.89
C ASP A 53 8.43 1.91 11.17
N LEU A 54 8.78 2.66 12.23
CA LEU A 54 8.02 2.71 13.47
C LEU A 54 6.59 3.23 13.23
N PHE A 55 6.45 4.30 12.45
CA PHE A 55 5.13 4.83 12.09
C PHE A 55 4.29 3.80 11.31
N LEU A 56 4.89 3.13 10.32
CA LEU A 56 4.20 2.08 9.56
C LEU A 56 3.83 0.89 10.45
N GLN A 57 4.67 0.52 11.42
CA GLN A 57 4.38 -0.55 12.36
C GLN A 57 3.19 -0.20 13.27
N MET A 58 3.12 1.04 13.74
CA MET A 58 1.97 1.54 14.52
C MET A 58 0.68 1.51 13.68
N LEU A 59 0.72 1.93 12.42
CA LEU A 59 -0.44 1.85 11.52
C LEU A 59 -0.88 0.41 11.29
N ARG A 60 0.06 -0.50 10.96
CA ARG A 60 -0.23 -1.92 10.72
C ARG A 60 -0.87 -2.57 11.95
N GLY A 61 -0.44 -2.22 13.16
CA GLY A 61 -1.05 -2.69 14.41
C GLY A 61 -2.52 -2.27 14.59
N LEU A 62 -2.93 -1.14 14.00
CA LEU A 62 -4.32 -0.66 14.05
C LEU A 62 -5.20 -1.24 12.92
N VAL A 63 -4.61 -1.55 11.77
CA VAL A 63 -5.34 -2.01 10.58
C VAL A 63 -6.15 -3.28 10.86
N LEU A 64 -5.52 -4.28 11.47
CA LEU A 64 -6.15 -5.57 11.71
C LEU A 64 -7.41 -5.49 12.61
N PRO A 65 -7.37 -4.91 13.83
CA PRO A 65 -8.56 -4.81 14.68
C PRO A 65 -9.64 -3.90 14.07
N LEU A 66 -9.24 -2.85 13.35
CA LEU A 66 -10.18 -1.94 12.70
C LEU A 66 -10.94 -2.61 11.55
N ILE A 67 -10.25 -3.41 10.72
CA ILE A 67 -10.89 -4.14 9.62
C ILE A 67 -11.89 -5.16 10.16
N ILE A 68 -11.51 -5.95 11.16
CA ILE A 68 -12.40 -6.99 11.72
C ILE A 68 -13.64 -6.35 12.36
N SER A 69 -13.47 -5.32 13.19
CA SER A 69 -14.60 -4.63 13.82
C SER A 69 -15.52 -3.95 12.80
N ALA A 70 -14.95 -3.26 11.80
CA ALA A 70 -15.73 -2.64 10.72
C ALA A 70 -16.49 -3.67 9.88
N LEU A 71 -15.88 -4.81 9.57
CA LEU A 71 -16.52 -5.89 8.80
C LEU A 71 -17.67 -6.53 9.57
N VAL A 72 -17.47 -6.83 10.87
CA VAL A 72 -18.54 -7.38 11.73
C VAL A 72 -19.70 -6.40 11.86
N ALA A 73 -19.43 -5.11 12.07
CA ALA A 73 -20.45 -4.07 12.14
C ALA A 73 -21.21 -3.89 10.80
N ALA A 74 -20.50 -3.95 9.68
CA ALA A 74 -21.11 -3.85 8.36
C ALA A 74 -22.06 -5.03 8.08
N VAL A 75 -21.61 -6.26 8.37
CA VAL A 75 -22.42 -7.47 8.17
C VAL A 75 -23.62 -7.51 9.10
N SER A 76 -23.48 -7.10 10.36
CA SER A 76 -24.60 -7.09 11.32
C SER A 76 -25.69 -6.08 10.99
N SER A 77 -25.35 -5.00 10.29
CA SER A 77 -26.30 -3.94 9.90
C SER A 77 -27.11 -4.23 8.63
N MET A 78 -26.80 -5.30 7.90
CA MET A 78 -27.34 -5.55 6.56
C MET A 78 -28.25 -6.78 6.52
N ASP A 79 -29.43 -6.63 5.92
CA ASP A 79 -30.36 -7.74 5.68
C ASP A 79 -29.78 -8.76 4.69
N LEU A 80 -29.77 -10.04 5.08
CA LEU A 80 -29.18 -11.16 4.33
C LEU A 80 -29.74 -11.30 2.90
N SER A 81 -31.00 -10.91 2.66
CA SER A 81 -31.65 -10.97 1.34
C SER A 81 -31.14 -9.91 0.35
N MET A 82 -30.77 -8.72 0.85
CA MET A 82 -30.24 -7.62 0.06
C MET A 82 -28.71 -7.73 -0.09
N SER A 83 -28.04 -8.34 0.90
CA SER A 83 -26.58 -8.55 0.94
C SER A 83 -26.06 -9.29 -0.31
N GLY A 84 -26.71 -10.37 -0.74
CA GLY A 84 -26.25 -11.16 -1.89
C GLY A 84 -26.26 -10.39 -3.22
N ARG A 85 -27.28 -9.56 -3.44
CA ARG A 85 -27.42 -8.78 -4.69
C ARG A 85 -26.45 -7.60 -4.74
N ILE A 86 -26.29 -6.90 -3.62
CA ILE A 86 -25.36 -5.76 -3.51
C ILE A 86 -23.92 -6.26 -3.53
N GLY A 87 -23.61 -7.33 -2.79
CA GLY A 87 -22.28 -7.96 -2.79
C GLY A 87 -21.88 -8.51 -4.15
N GLY A 88 -22.79 -9.21 -4.84
CA GLY A 88 -22.56 -9.71 -6.20
C GLY A 88 -22.29 -8.58 -7.21
N LEU A 89 -23.06 -7.49 -7.13
CA LEU A 89 -22.83 -6.31 -7.97
C LEU A 89 -21.48 -5.65 -7.67
N ALA A 90 -21.10 -5.54 -6.39
CA ALA A 90 -19.83 -4.97 -5.97
C ALA A 90 -18.64 -5.81 -6.46
N VAL A 91 -18.71 -7.14 -6.36
CA VAL A 91 -17.67 -8.06 -6.88
C VAL A 91 -17.56 -7.94 -8.39
N ALA A 92 -18.68 -7.96 -9.12
CA ALA A 92 -18.68 -7.80 -10.58
C ALA A 92 -18.08 -6.45 -11.00
N TYR A 93 -18.44 -5.36 -10.31
CA TYR A 93 -17.87 -4.04 -10.54
C TYR A 93 -16.35 -4.02 -10.28
N TYR A 94 -15.90 -4.61 -9.17
CA TYR A 94 -14.48 -4.67 -8.82
C TYR A 94 -13.67 -5.49 -9.82
N LEU A 95 -14.18 -6.63 -10.26
CA LEU A 95 -13.52 -7.47 -11.27
C LEU A 95 -13.41 -6.74 -12.62
N LEU A 96 -14.48 -6.09 -13.07
CA LEU A 96 -14.48 -5.37 -14.34
C LEU A 96 -13.47 -4.21 -14.32
N THR A 97 -13.48 -3.39 -13.26
CA THR A 97 -12.51 -2.28 -13.16
C THR A 97 -11.08 -2.77 -12.99
N THR A 98 -10.86 -3.90 -12.30
CA THR A 98 -9.52 -4.48 -12.10
C THR A 98 -8.97 -5.01 -13.42
N ILE A 99 -9.78 -5.71 -14.22
CA ILE A 99 -9.36 -6.19 -15.54
C ILE A 99 -8.98 -5.02 -16.45
N LEU A 100 -9.80 -3.96 -16.48
CA LEU A 100 -9.50 -2.76 -17.26
C LEU A 100 -8.21 -2.06 -16.78
N ALA A 101 -8.03 -1.93 -15.46
CA ALA A 101 -6.83 -1.34 -14.89
C ALA A 101 -5.56 -2.16 -15.18
N ILE A 102 -5.62 -3.49 -15.06
CA ILE A 102 -4.50 -4.39 -15.38
C ILE A 102 -4.17 -4.31 -16.88
N ALA A 103 -5.17 -4.33 -17.76
CA ALA A 103 -4.94 -4.22 -19.20
C ALA A 103 -4.22 -2.92 -19.56
N LEU A 104 -4.69 -1.78 -19.02
CA LEU A 104 -4.02 -0.49 -19.20
C LEU A 104 -2.61 -0.47 -18.60
N GLY A 105 -2.43 -1.03 -17.40
CA GLY A 105 -1.13 -1.11 -16.73
C GLY A 105 -0.11 -1.92 -17.53
N VAL A 106 -0.51 -3.07 -18.09
CA VAL A 106 0.34 -3.91 -18.94
C VAL A 106 0.68 -3.18 -20.25
N ILE A 107 -0.28 -2.55 -20.90
CA ILE A 107 -0.04 -1.78 -22.13
C ILE A 107 0.98 -0.65 -21.88
N LEU A 108 0.79 0.12 -20.80
CA LEU A 108 1.71 1.19 -20.42
C LEU A 108 3.10 0.65 -20.06
N ALA A 109 3.18 -0.44 -19.30
CA ALA A 109 4.45 -1.06 -18.92
C ALA A 109 5.24 -1.56 -20.14
N ILE A 110 4.57 -2.19 -21.11
CA ILE A 110 5.22 -2.67 -22.35
C ILE A 110 5.61 -1.51 -23.27
N THR A 111 4.85 -0.41 -23.27
CA THR A 111 5.11 0.75 -24.13
C THR A 111 6.26 1.61 -23.58
N ILE A 112 6.19 1.96 -22.30
CA ILE A 112 7.19 2.80 -21.63
C ILE A 112 8.48 2.01 -21.37
N LYS A 113 8.36 0.69 -21.16
CA LYS A 113 9.44 -0.22 -20.74
C LYS A 113 10.29 0.42 -19.63
N PRO A 114 9.71 0.74 -18.46
CA PRO A 114 10.49 1.30 -17.38
C PRO A 114 11.58 0.29 -16.96
N GLY A 115 12.83 0.73 -16.88
CA GLY A 115 13.94 -0.07 -16.35
C GLY A 115 14.93 -0.67 -17.37
N VAL A 116 14.70 -0.59 -18.69
CA VAL A 116 15.65 -1.16 -19.69
C VAL A 116 17.04 -0.51 -19.69
N ASN A 117 17.17 0.69 -19.12
CA ASN A 117 18.43 1.45 -19.07
C ASN A 117 19.12 1.41 -17.69
N HIS A 118 18.63 0.61 -16.74
CA HIS A 118 19.29 0.42 -15.45
C HIS A 118 19.82 -1.01 -15.40
N SER A 119 21.13 -1.17 -15.55
CA SER A 119 21.81 -2.38 -15.12
C SER A 119 21.66 -2.45 -13.60
N VAL A 120 20.75 -3.31 -13.13
CA VAL A 120 20.66 -3.67 -11.72
C VAL A 120 21.90 -4.51 -11.43
N GLU A 121 23.02 -3.84 -11.17
CA GLU A 121 24.20 -4.44 -10.53
C GLU A 121 23.91 -4.61 -9.04
N GLY A 122 22.89 -5.41 -8.75
CA GLY A 122 22.64 -5.97 -7.43
C GLY A 122 22.83 -7.46 -7.56
N GLU A 123 23.52 -8.07 -6.60
CA GLU A 123 23.56 -9.53 -6.46
C GLU A 123 22.16 -10.07 -6.67
N VAL A 124 21.96 -10.81 -7.76
CA VAL A 124 20.76 -11.60 -7.95
C VAL A 124 20.86 -12.65 -6.86
N GLU A 125 20.28 -12.37 -5.68
CA GLU A 125 19.92 -13.44 -4.77
C GLU A 125 19.24 -14.48 -5.64
N GLU A 126 19.83 -15.67 -5.67
CA GLU A 126 19.31 -16.81 -6.39
C GLU A 126 17.96 -17.11 -5.75
N VAL A 127 16.92 -16.42 -6.23
CA VAL A 127 15.53 -16.70 -5.88
C VAL A 127 15.38 -18.13 -6.30
N ILE A 128 15.44 -19.05 -5.34
CA ILE A 128 15.17 -20.46 -5.54
C ILE A 128 13.83 -20.48 -6.25
N SER A 129 13.89 -20.66 -7.57
CA SER A 129 12.74 -20.64 -8.44
C SER A 129 12.05 -21.95 -8.17
N ARG A 130 11.30 -21.96 -7.06
CA ARG A 130 10.39 -23.02 -6.72
C ARG A 130 9.50 -23.09 -7.96
N ASN A 131 9.55 -24.21 -8.67
CA ASN A 131 8.80 -24.40 -9.90
C ASN A 131 7.32 -24.58 -9.53
N VAL A 132 6.72 -23.54 -8.94
CA VAL A 132 5.32 -23.47 -8.57
C VAL A 132 4.55 -23.32 -9.87
N THR A 133 3.75 -24.33 -10.17
CA THR A 133 2.85 -24.27 -11.30
C THR A 133 1.76 -23.24 -10.97
N THR A 134 1.18 -22.58 -11.99
CA THR A 134 0.05 -21.66 -11.78
C THR A 134 -1.08 -22.31 -10.97
N ALA A 135 -1.30 -23.62 -11.16
CA ALA A 135 -2.25 -24.41 -10.40
C ALA A 135 -1.92 -24.44 -8.89
N ASP A 136 -0.65 -24.57 -8.51
CA ASP A 136 -0.21 -24.54 -7.11
C ASP A 136 -0.51 -23.18 -6.48
N THR A 137 -0.28 -22.08 -7.21
CA THR A 137 -0.60 -20.73 -6.71
C THR A 137 -2.10 -20.52 -6.51
N LEU A 138 -2.95 -21.06 -7.40
CA LEU A 138 -4.40 -20.99 -7.23
C LEU A 138 -4.87 -21.86 -6.05
N MET A 139 -4.27 -23.04 -5.89
CA MET A 139 -4.53 -23.88 -4.73
C MET A 139 -4.13 -23.19 -3.43
N ASP A 140 -2.98 -22.50 -3.41
CA ASP A 140 -2.51 -21.74 -2.25
C ASP A 140 -3.39 -20.51 -1.97
N LEU A 141 -3.93 -19.84 -2.99
CA LEU A 141 -4.90 -18.77 -2.80
C LEU A 141 -6.17 -19.27 -2.08
N ILE A 142 -6.71 -20.42 -2.51
CA ILE A 142 -7.88 -21.04 -1.88
C ILE A 142 -7.56 -21.49 -0.45
N ARG A 143 -6.37 -22.06 -0.22
CA ARG A 143 -5.92 -22.44 1.13
C ARG A 143 -5.79 -21.22 2.04
N ASN A 144 -5.25 -20.10 1.54
CA ASN A 144 -5.11 -18.86 2.30
C ASN A 144 -6.44 -18.15 2.55
N LEU A 145 -7.49 -18.43 1.75
CA LEU A 145 -8.84 -17.93 2.00
C LEU A 145 -9.44 -18.52 3.29
N PHE A 146 -9.05 -19.76 3.65
CA PHE A 146 -9.47 -20.45 4.86
C PHE A 146 -8.25 -20.84 5.70
N PRO A 147 -7.64 -19.88 6.42
CA PRO A 147 -6.43 -20.15 7.15
C PRO A 147 -6.65 -21.22 8.23
N PRO A 148 -5.70 -22.14 8.43
CA PRO A 148 -5.84 -23.23 9.38
C PRO A 148 -5.94 -22.76 10.84
N ASN A 149 -5.44 -21.56 11.15
CA ASN A 149 -5.49 -20.95 12.48
C ASN A 149 -5.56 -19.41 12.38
N TYR A 150 -6.64 -18.79 12.85
CA TYR A 150 -6.79 -17.33 12.85
C TYR A 150 -5.76 -16.63 13.75
N VAL A 151 -5.34 -17.26 14.87
CA VAL A 151 -4.37 -16.70 15.82
C VAL A 151 -2.94 -16.61 15.27
N GLN A 152 -2.60 -17.39 14.23
CA GLN A 152 -1.31 -17.30 13.54
C GLN A 152 -1.31 -16.30 12.38
N VAL A 153 -2.49 -15.90 11.90
CA VAL A 153 -2.68 -14.95 10.80
C VAL A 153 -2.88 -13.51 11.30
N ILE A 154 -3.30 -13.38 12.56
CA ILE A 154 -3.32 -12.14 13.36
C ILE A 154 -1.90 -11.80 13.81
#